data_AF-A0A6P7RBM4-F1
#
_entry.id   AF-A0A6P7RBM4-F1
#
_cell.length_a   1.000
_cell.length_b   1.000
_cell.length_c   1.000
_cell.angle_alpha   90.00
_cell.angle_beta   90.00
_cell.angle_gamma   90.00
#
_symmetry.space_group_name_H-M   'P 1'
#
loop_
_entity.id
_entity.type
_entity.pdbx_description
1 polymer ?
#
loop_
_entity_poly.entity_id
_entity_poly.type
_entity_poly.pdbx_seq_one_letter_code
_entity_poly.pdbx_strand_id
1 'polypeptide(L)'
;MSWPALARHLQSVVEAGDQVGQRAKGMLKLMKGFHFIKFCHFILDFLSIYEPLSEVCQKALALVTELDSTLGRAYVALESLRLKAGPKEEEFNAGFQDGQLHGIFLNRVEMAEQRFQSDRERMILMGAEYLQQRFSADRPAQLRNMEVLNTTAWTGGTELACFGNDDILSLAKYCALSLPAGYSEEALLKEWQSLKAATQNLPFSMLCKCALTQHCQFPLLSRLVAVVVSVPISTSCCARGFKAMSRIRTEERTKLSNEVLGTLMMNDSSEWCGGARHTHDDSSEWCGSCRV
;
A
#
# COMPACT_ATOMS: atom_id res chain seq x y z
N MET A 1 -0.77 -4.44 -27.85
CA MET A 1 -0.46 -3.57 -29.01
C MET A 1 0.62 -2.58 -28.59
N SER A 2 1.64 -2.36 -29.42
CA SER A 2 2.67 -1.35 -29.14
C SER A 2 2.20 0.05 -29.57
N TRP A 3 2.68 1.12 -28.90
CA TRP A 3 2.35 2.50 -29.27
C TRP A 3 2.59 2.81 -30.76
N PRO A 4 3.71 2.39 -31.39
CA PRO A 4 3.93 2.66 -32.82
C PRO A 4 2.88 2.03 -33.73
N ALA A 5 2.41 0.82 -33.40
CA ALA A 5 1.36 0.16 -34.16
C ALA A 5 0.03 0.91 -34.06
N LEU A 6 -0.31 1.38 -32.85
CA LEU A 6 -1.51 2.19 -32.61
C LEU A 6 -1.47 3.51 -33.38
N ALA A 7 -0.33 4.23 -33.34
CA ALA A 7 -0.17 5.48 -34.05
C ALA A 7 -0.29 5.32 -35.58
N ARG A 8 0.28 4.26 -36.15
CA ARG A 8 0.13 3.95 -37.59
C ARG A 8 -1.29 3.55 -37.96
N HIS A 9 -1.96 2.77 -37.11
CA HIS A 9 -3.36 2.43 -37.33
C HIS A 9 -4.25 3.68 -37.33
N LEU A 10 -4.10 4.55 -36.32
CA LEU A 10 -4.83 5.82 -36.25
C LEU A 10 -4.53 6.71 -37.46
N GLN A 11 -3.29 6.74 -37.95
CA GLN A 11 -2.93 7.45 -39.19
C GLN A 11 -3.72 6.91 -40.39
N SER A 12 -3.77 5.59 -40.58
CA SER A 12 -4.54 4.96 -41.66
C SER A 12 -6.04 5.24 -41.57
N VAL A 13 -6.63 5.23 -40.37
CA VAL A 13 -8.05 5.57 -40.16
C VAL A 13 -8.33 7.04 -40.48
N VAL A 14 -7.41 7.95 -40.14
CA VAL A 14 -7.55 9.38 -40.47
C VAL A 14 -7.46 9.61 -41.98
N GLU A 15 -6.59 8.87 -42.67
CA GLU A 15 -6.42 8.94 -44.12
C GLU A 15 -7.63 8.36 -44.89
N ALA A 16 -8.34 7.38 -44.31
CA ALA A 16 -9.54 6.79 -44.90
C ALA A 16 -10.76 7.75 -44.94
N GLY A 17 -10.76 8.82 -44.12
CA GLY A 17 -11.68 9.95 -44.29
C GLY A 17 -13.15 9.74 -43.89
N ASP A 18 -13.46 8.71 -43.11
CA ASP A 18 -14.83 8.42 -42.63
C ASP A 18 -15.26 9.29 -41.40
N GLN A 19 -16.51 9.15 -40.95
CA GLN A 19 -17.03 9.84 -39.76
C GLN A 19 -16.24 9.51 -38.47
N VAL A 20 -15.57 8.34 -38.43
CA VAL A 20 -14.69 7.91 -37.33
C VAL A 20 -13.33 8.64 -37.38
N GLY A 21 -12.90 9.05 -38.58
CA GLY A 21 -11.67 9.79 -38.86
C GLY A 21 -11.49 11.08 -38.05
N GLN A 22 -12.56 11.82 -37.71
CA GLN A 22 -12.43 13.03 -36.90
C GLN A 22 -12.03 12.75 -35.44
N ARG A 23 -12.56 11.69 -34.82
CA ARG A 23 -12.13 11.27 -33.47
C ARG A 23 -10.73 10.68 -33.51
N ALA A 24 -10.43 9.88 -34.53
CA ALA A 24 -9.11 9.32 -34.75
C ALA A 24 -8.05 10.42 -34.91
N LYS A 25 -8.38 11.54 -35.55
CA LYS A 25 -7.49 12.70 -35.74
C LYS A 25 -7.09 13.35 -34.41
N GLY A 26 -8.04 13.52 -33.49
CA GLY A 26 -7.76 14.02 -32.14
C GLY A 26 -6.83 13.09 -31.36
N MET A 27 -7.13 11.79 -31.38
CA MET A 27 -6.30 10.77 -30.72
C MET A 27 -4.90 10.69 -31.31
N LEU A 28 -4.78 10.74 -32.65
CA LEU A 28 -3.52 10.74 -33.37
C LEU A 28 -2.66 11.95 -33.02
N LYS A 29 -3.27 13.14 -32.87
CA LYS A 29 -2.56 14.35 -32.42
C LYS A 29 -1.94 14.16 -31.04
N LEU A 30 -2.66 13.53 -30.11
CA LEU A 30 -2.15 13.19 -28.78
C LEU A 30 -1.03 12.13 -28.87
N MET A 31 -1.25 11.05 -29.64
CA MET A 31 -0.29 9.96 -29.83
C MET A 31 0.99 10.41 -30.54
N LYS A 32 0.97 11.53 -31.26
CA LYS A 32 2.17 12.17 -31.85
C LYS A 32 2.71 13.32 -31.01
N GLY A 33 2.15 13.65 -29.85
CA GLY A 33 2.64 14.76 -29.04
C GLY A 33 3.95 14.41 -28.34
N PHE A 34 5.03 15.15 -28.60
CA PHE A 34 6.33 14.95 -27.96
C PHE A 34 6.21 14.91 -26.43
N HIS A 35 5.60 15.97 -25.86
CA HIS A 35 5.42 16.09 -24.42
C HIS A 35 4.62 14.93 -23.85
N PHE A 36 3.50 14.56 -24.49
CA PHE A 36 2.63 13.49 -24.01
C PHE A 36 3.36 12.15 -23.97
N ILE A 37 4.05 11.77 -25.04
CA ILE A 37 4.75 10.49 -25.12
C ILE A 37 5.93 10.43 -24.15
N LYS A 38 6.74 11.49 -24.07
CA LYS A 38 7.84 11.57 -23.10
C LYS A 38 7.32 11.51 -21.67
N PHE A 39 6.21 12.19 -21.39
CA PHE A 39 5.56 12.16 -20.08
C PHE A 39 5.00 10.77 -19.75
N CYS A 40 4.45 10.01 -20.70
CA CYS A 40 4.06 8.62 -20.46
C CYS A 40 5.24 7.73 -20.05
N HIS A 41 6.42 7.92 -20.65
CA HIS A 41 7.63 7.18 -20.24
C HIS A 41 8.03 7.54 -18.81
N PHE A 42 8.08 8.84 -18.49
CA PHE A 42 8.31 9.31 -17.13
C PHE A 42 7.28 8.76 -16.12
N ILE A 43 5.99 8.70 -16.48
CA ILE A 43 4.94 8.14 -15.61
C ILE A 43 5.22 6.68 -15.27
N LEU A 44 5.76 5.89 -16.19
CA LEU A 44 6.11 4.50 -15.90
C LEU A 44 7.24 4.42 -14.86
N ASP A 45 8.27 5.26 -14.99
CA ASP A 45 9.35 5.35 -13.99
C ASP A 45 8.80 5.82 -12.64
N PHE A 46 7.97 6.86 -12.62
CA PHE A 46 7.35 7.39 -11.41
C PHE A 46 6.47 6.34 -10.71
N LEU A 47 5.58 5.66 -11.44
CA LEU A 47 4.68 4.66 -10.87
C LEU A 47 5.43 3.43 -10.35
N SER A 48 6.55 3.05 -10.95
CA SER A 48 7.38 1.93 -10.47
C SER A 48 7.91 2.16 -9.04
N ILE A 49 8.05 3.41 -8.61
CA ILE A 49 8.46 3.75 -7.24
C ILE A 49 7.34 3.43 -6.23
N TYR A 50 6.07 3.55 -6.64
CA TYR A 50 4.90 3.31 -5.78
C TYR A 50 4.47 1.85 -5.75
N GLU A 51 4.90 1.04 -6.71
CA GLU A 51 4.53 -0.38 -6.79
C GLU A 51 4.88 -1.15 -5.50
N PRO A 52 6.12 -1.11 -4.97
CA PRO A 52 6.44 -1.79 -3.71
C PRO A 52 5.65 -1.28 -2.51
N LEU A 53 5.35 0.03 -2.46
CA LEU A 53 4.51 0.60 -1.41
C LEU A 53 3.09 0.04 -1.47
N SER A 54 2.54 -0.04 -2.67
CA SER A 54 1.22 -0.63 -2.92
C SER A 54 1.17 -2.10 -2.50
N GLU A 55 2.20 -2.88 -2.84
CA GLU A 55 2.30 -4.28 -2.44
C GLU A 55 2.30 -4.46 -0.93
N VAL A 56 3.11 -3.69 -0.19
CA VAL A 56 3.11 -3.71 1.28
C VAL A 56 1.73 -3.35 1.84
N CYS A 57 1.09 -2.30 1.29
CA CYS A 57 -0.25 -1.87 1.69
C CYS A 57 -1.36 -2.87 1.33
N GLN A 58 -1.10 -3.84 0.46
CA GLN A 58 -2.05 -4.88 0.07
C GLN A 58 -1.90 -6.18 0.86
N LYS A 59 -0.83 -6.36 1.64
CA LYS A 59 -0.63 -7.55 2.47
C LYS A 59 -1.70 -7.65 3.56
N ALA A 60 -2.14 -8.89 3.83
CA ALA A 60 -3.07 -9.16 4.92
C ALA A 60 -2.46 -8.85 6.30
N LEU A 61 -1.14 -9.04 6.43
CA LEU A 61 -0.34 -8.69 7.59
C LEU A 61 0.94 -8.02 7.09
N ALA A 62 1.19 -6.78 7.52
CA ALA A 62 2.42 -6.05 7.25
C ALA A 62 2.90 -5.38 8.55
N LEU A 63 4.22 -5.34 8.75
CA LEU A 63 4.82 -4.61 9.87
C LEU A 63 4.98 -3.12 9.52
N VAL A 64 4.94 -2.28 10.55
CA VAL A 64 5.27 -0.84 10.42
C VAL A 64 6.70 -0.67 9.90
N THR A 65 7.65 -1.49 10.38
CA THR A 65 9.04 -1.48 9.90
C THR A 65 9.18 -1.76 8.41
N GLU A 66 8.35 -2.68 7.90
CA GLU A 66 8.35 -3.03 6.48
C GLU A 66 7.87 -1.84 5.63
N LEU A 67 6.78 -1.21 6.05
CA LEU A 67 6.26 0.00 5.43
C LEU A 67 7.31 1.14 5.48
N ASP A 68 7.92 1.37 6.63
CA ASP A 68 8.92 2.43 6.82
C ASP A 68 10.17 2.22 5.98
N SER A 69 10.66 0.98 5.90
CA SER A 69 11.77 0.65 5.01
C SER A 69 11.42 0.93 3.54
N THR A 70 10.17 0.66 3.15
CA THR A 70 9.70 0.83 1.78
C THR A 70 9.47 2.30 1.45
N LEU A 71 8.97 3.08 2.41
CA LEU A 71 8.85 4.54 2.30
C LEU A 71 10.23 5.19 2.17
N GLY A 72 11.19 4.79 3.00
CA GLY A 72 12.58 5.27 2.91
C GLY A 72 13.18 5.05 1.52
N ARG A 73 13.02 3.84 0.96
CA ARG A 73 13.44 3.54 -0.41
C ARG A 73 12.71 4.39 -1.45
N ALA A 74 11.41 4.60 -1.29
CA ALA A 74 10.62 5.42 -2.20
C ALA A 74 11.06 6.89 -2.22
N TYR A 75 11.33 7.50 -1.05
CA TYR A 75 11.83 8.87 -0.98
C TYR A 75 13.20 9.03 -1.67
N VAL A 76 14.13 8.09 -1.43
CA VAL A 76 15.43 8.09 -2.11
C VAL A 76 15.25 7.93 -3.63
N ALA A 77 14.35 7.06 -4.06
CA ALA A 77 14.06 6.87 -5.48
C ALA A 77 13.41 8.10 -6.13
N LEU A 78 12.50 8.79 -5.44
CA LEU A 78 11.88 10.04 -5.90
C LEU A 78 12.91 11.16 -6.04
N GLU A 79 13.81 11.32 -5.06
CA GLU A 79 14.89 12.32 -5.14
C GLU A 79 15.88 11.97 -6.25
N SER A 80 16.23 10.70 -6.41
CA SER A 80 17.02 10.24 -7.56
C SER A 80 16.33 10.54 -8.88
N LEU A 81 15.03 10.25 -8.99
CA LEU A 81 14.25 10.54 -10.19
C LEU A 81 14.14 12.05 -10.42
N ARG A 82 14.17 12.90 -9.38
CA ARG A 82 14.23 14.35 -9.55
C ARG A 82 15.51 14.79 -10.23
N LEU A 83 16.65 14.22 -9.82
CA LEU A 83 17.99 14.61 -10.29
C LEU A 83 18.36 14.02 -11.66
N LYS A 84 17.86 12.83 -12.00
CA LYS A 84 18.18 12.14 -13.27
C LYS A 84 16.97 11.45 -13.88
N ALA A 85 17.03 11.22 -15.19
CA ALA A 85 16.03 10.46 -15.93
C ALA A 85 15.92 9.02 -15.38
N GLY A 86 14.70 8.49 -15.38
CA GLY A 86 14.46 7.08 -15.09
C GLY A 86 14.69 6.20 -16.32
N PRO A 87 14.71 4.87 -16.17
CA PRO A 87 15.00 3.95 -17.27
C PRO A 87 14.11 4.12 -18.50
N LYS A 88 12.81 4.42 -18.32
CA LYS A 88 11.87 4.62 -19.43
C LYS A 88 12.02 5.98 -20.08
N GLU A 89 12.26 7.02 -19.29
CA GLU A 89 12.63 8.32 -19.83
C GLU A 89 13.95 8.27 -20.61
N GLU A 90 14.95 7.53 -20.13
CA GLU A 90 16.21 7.28 -20.84
C GLU A 90 15.99 6.50 -22.14
N GLU A 91 15.13 5.47 -22.13
CA GLU A 91 14.73 4.73 -23.34
C GLU A 91 14.13 5.67 -24.40
N PHE A 92 13.27 6.60 -23.99
CA PHE A 92 12.74 7.65 -24.87
C PHE A 92 13.86 8.56 -25.39
N ASN A 93 14.73 9.06 -24.51
CA ASN A 93 15.79 9.99 -24.89
C ASN A 93 16.81 9.36 -25.87
N ALA A 94 17.13 8.08 -25.69
CA ALA A 94 18.02 7.33 -26.58
C ALA A 94 17.36 7.00 -27.93
N GLY A 95 16.07 6.69 -27.92
CA GLY A 95 15.29 6.35 -29.12
C GLY A 95 14.79 7.55 -29.92
N PHE A 96 14.79 8.75 -29.35
CA PHE A 96 14.32 9.97 -30.01
C PHE A 96 15.45 10.65 -30.79
N GLN A 97 15.40 10.55 -32.12
CA GLN A 97 16.41 11.12 -33.03
C GLN A 97 15.72 11.82 -34.20
N ASP A 98 16.26 12.95 -34.64
CA ASP A 98 15.77 13.74 -35.79
C ASP A 98 14.25 14.05 -35.74
N GLY A 99 13.71 14.28 -34.54
CA GLY A 99 12.28 14.57 -34.35
C GLY A 99 11.37 13.35 -34.40
N GLN A 100 11.94 12.13 -34.45
CA GLN A 100 11.21 10.88 -34.56
C GLN A 100 11.45 9.96 -33.38
N LEU A 101 10.45 9.15 -33.06
CA LEU A 101 10.54 8.01 -32.15
C LEU A 101 9.97 6.77 -32.85
N HIS A 102 10.75 5.69 -32.95
CA HIS A 102 10.36 4.46 -33.65
C HIS A 102 9.81 4.69 -35.08
N GLY A 103 10.39 5.65 -35.81
CA GLY A 103 9.99 6.03 -37.17
C GLY A 103 8.71 6.86 -37.26
N ILE A 104 8.23 7.43 -36.15
CA ILE A 104 7.06 8.31 -36.10
C ILE A 104 7.51 9.72 -35.70
N PHE A 105 7.21 10.70 -36.54
CA PHE A 105 7.43 12.11 -36.21
C PHE A 105 6.56 12.55 -35.04
N LEU A 106 7.21 13.14 -34.03
CA LEU A 106 6.54 13.73 -32.89
C LEU A 106 6.37 15.24 -33.08
N ASN A 107 5.16 15.72 -32.85
CA ASN A 107 4.82 17.13 -32.82
C ASN A 107 5.49 17.77 -31.60
N ARG A 108 6.51 18.59 -31.84
CA ARG A 108 7.21 19.37 -30.82
C ARG A 108 6.81 20.84 -30.97
N VAL A 109 6.13 21.36 -29.95
CA VAL A 109 5.90 22.81 -29.81
C VAL A 109 7.13 23.48 -29.23
N GLU A 110 7.26 24.78 -29.45
CA GLU A 110 8.27 25.59 -28.77
C GLU A 110 8.16 25.39 -27.25
N MET A 111 9.30 25.31 -26.56
CA MET A 111 9.38 25.04 -25.11
C MET A 111 8.84 23.67 -24.64
N ALA A 112 8.55 22.72 -25.54
CA ALA A 112 8.01 21.41 -25.13
C ALA A 112 8.90 20.65 -24.12
N GLU A 113 10.23 20.79 -24.24
CA GLU A 113 11.17 20.19 -23.30
C GLU A 113 11.12 20.87 -21.92
N GLN A 114 11.11 22.20 -21.88
CA GLN A 114 11.03 22.93 -20.62
C GLN A 114 9.72 22.63 -19.89
N ARG A 115 8.60 22.59 -20.63
CA ARG A 115 7.30 22.19 -20.09
C ARG A 115 7.34 20.79 -19.49
N PHE A 116 7.95 19.83 -20.20
CA PHE A 116 8.12 18.47 -19.70
C PHE A 116 8.91 18.47 -18.37
N GLN A 117 10.03 19.19 -18.30
CA GLN A 117 10.83 19.27 -17.06
C GLN A 117 10.04 19.89 -15.89
N SER A 118 9.27 20.95 -16.14
CA SER A 118 8.43 21.57 -15.11
C SER A 118 7.30 20.65 -14.62
N ASP A 119 6.59 19.98 -15.52
CA ASP A 119 5.51 19.06 -15.16
C ASP A 119 6.05 17.81 -14.45
N ARG A 120 7.24 17.33 -14.86
CA ARG A 120 7.99 16.25 -14.22
C ARG A 120 8.39 16.58 -12.79
N GLU A 121 9.06 17.70 -12.56
CA GLU A 121 9.46 18.13 -11.21
C GLU A 121 8.24 18.32 -10.30
N ARG A 122 7.19 18.99 -10.81
CA ARG A 122 5.94 19.17 -10.06
C ARG A 122 5.35 17.83 -9.63
N MET A 123 5.28 16.85 -10.53
CA MET A 123 4.71 15.54 -10.22
C MET A 123 5.50 14.78 -9.16
N ILE A 124 6.83 14.82 -9.23
CA ILE A 124 7.70 14.18 -8.23
C ILE A 124 7.48 14.81 -6.85
N LEU A 125 7.44 16.15 -6.77
CA LEU A 125 7.23 16.87 -5.51
C LEU A 125 5.84 16.58 -4.91
N MET A 126 4.78 16.66 -5.71
CA MET A 126 3.43 16.31 -5.26
C MET A 126 3.36 14.84 -4.81
N GLY A 127 4.08 13.95 -5.48
CA GLY A 127 4.17 12.55 -5.13
C GLY A 127 4.83 12.32 -3.76
N ALA A 128 5.94 13.00 -3.49
CA ALA A 128 6.64 12.94 -2.21
C ALA A 128 5.77 13.53 -1.07
N GLU A 129 5.14 14.69 -1.32
CA GLU A 129 4.24 15.33 -0.37
C GLU A 129 3.05 14.42 -0.03
N TYR A 130 2.47 13.75 -1.02
CA TYR A 130 1.38 12.79 -0.80
C TYR A 130 1.81 11.64 0.14
N LEU A 131 3.01 11.09 -0.04
CA LEU A 131 3.53 10.06 0.86
C LEU A 131 3.72 10.60 2.29
N GLN A 132 4.22 11.83 2.41
CA GLN A 132 4.43 12.46 3.72
C GLN A 132 3.09 12.71 4.44
N GLN A 133 2.10 13.27 3.74
CA GLN A 133 0.77 13.50 4.31
C GLN A 133 0.11 12.18 4.71
N ARG A 134 0.25 11.14 3.90
CA ARG A 134 -0.37 9.84 4.13
C ARG A 134 0.27 9.06 5.28
N PHE A 135 1.58 9.14 5.45
CA PHE A 135 2.32 8.23 6.35
C PHE A 135 3.10 8.92 7.47
N SER A 136 3.34 10.23 7.43
CA SER A 136 4.30 10.90 8.33
C SER A 136 3.68 11.92 9.29
N ALA A 137 2.44 12.38 9.09
CA ALA A 137 1.98 13.58 9.78
C ALA A 137 1.71 13.46 11.29
N ASP A 138 1.42 12.27 11.84
CA ASP A 138 1.14 12.12 13.29
C ASP A 138 1.10 10.65 13.72
N ARG A 139 2.14 9.87 13.36
CA ARG A 139 2.16 8.46 13.77
C ARG A 139 2.31 8.36 15.29
N PRO A 140 1.36 7.69 15.99
CA PRO A 140 1.47 7.52 17.43
C PRO A 140 2.80 6.85 17.78
N ALA A 141 3.46 7.32 18.84
CA ALA A 141 4.73 6.75 19.31
C ALA A 141 4.65 5.21 19.51
N GLN A 142 3.44 4.70 19.76
CA GLN A 142 3.14 3.29 19.97
C GLN A 142 3.29 2.44 18.70
N LEU A 143 3.22 3.02 17.50
CA LEU A 143 3.58 2.31 16.26
C LEU A 143 5.07 1.94 16.22
N ARG A 144 5.94 2.73 16.89
CA ARG A 144 7.36 2.42 17.02
C ARG A 144 7.57 1.21 17.93
N ASN A 145 6.75 1.06 18.97
CA ASN A 145 6.85 -0.10 19.85
C ASN A 145 6.44 -1.40 19.12
N MET A 146 5.64 -1.33 18.04
CA MET A 146 5.32 -2.50 17.20
C MET A 146 6.54 -3.02 16.42
N GLU A 147 7.59 -2.23 16.27
CA GLU A 147 8.85 -2.67 15.64
C GLU A 147 9.48 -3.84 16.39
N VAL A 148 9.16 -4.02 17.68
CA VAL A 148 9.62 -5.14 18.51
C VAL A 148 9.23 -6.52 17.93
N LEU A 149 8.14 -6.56 17.16
CA LEU A 149 7.64 -7.77 16.51
C LEU A 149 8.38 -8.10 15.21
N ASN A 150 9.34 -7.26 14.80
CA ASN A 150 10.20 -7.52 13.67
C ASN A 150 11.29 -8.53 14.02
N THR A 151 11.01 -9.80 13.76
CA THR A 151 11.91 -10.92 14.03
C THR A 151 13.25 -10.84 13.29
N THR A 152 13.33 -10.10 12.18
CA THR A 152 14.61 -9.92 11.46
C THR A 152 15.56 -8.95 12.17
N ALA A 153 15.06 -8.15 13.12
CA ALA A 153 15.86 -7.24 13.93
C ALA A 153 16.40 -7.90 15.21
N TRP A 154 15.98 -9.14 15.51
CA TRP A 154 16.36 -9.85 16.73
C TRP A 154 17.80 -10.36 16.63
N THR A 155 18.64 -10.00 17.61
CA THR A 155 19.97 -10.58 17.76
C THR A 155 19.88 -11.97 18.40
N GLY A 156 20.92 -12.80 18.26
CA GLY A 156 20.98 -14.12 18.88
C GLY A 156 21.48 -14.09 20.33
N GLY A 157 21.33 -15.20 21.04
CA GLY A 157 21.95 -15.40 22.36
C GLY A 157 21.27 -14.66 23.51
N THR A 158 22.06 -14.22 24.50
CA THR A 158 21.56 -13.59 25.74
C THR A 158 20.92 -12.22 25.52
N GLU A 159 21.33 -11.49 24.48
CA GLU A 159 20.74 -10.20 24.13
C GLU A 159 19.28 -10.34 23.69
N LEU A 160 18.92 -11.46 23.04
CA LEU A 160 17.54 -11.75 22.65
C LEU A 160 16.59 -11.84 23.85
N ALA A 161 17.08 -12.32 24.99
CA ALA A 161 16.26 -12.54 26.18
C ALA A 161 15.66 -11.22 26.70
N CYS A 162 16.44 -10.14 26.66
CA CYS A 162 16.04 -8.81 27.12
C CYS A 162 15.50 -7.92 25.99
N PHE A 163 15.77 -8.26 24.72
CA PHE A 163 15.33 -7.46 23.58
C PHE A 163 13.81 -7.23 23.59
N GLY A 164 13.42 -5.96 23.48
CA GLY A 164 12.04 -5.57 23.29
C GLY A 164 11.13 -5.60 24.52
N ASN A 165 11.69 -5.82 25.72
CA ASN A 165 10.88 -5.93 26.94
C ASN A 165 10.16 -4.61 27.24
N ASP A 166 10.83 -3.46 27.14
CA ASP A 166 10.19 -2.17 27.39
C ASP A 166 9.16 -1.82 26.31
N ASP A 167 9.41 -2.20 25.07
CA ASP A 167 8.51 -1.98 23.93
C ASP A 167 7.22 -2.80 24.08
N ILE A 168 7.32 -4.08 24.44
CA ILE A 168 6.14 -4.94 24.62
C ILE A 168 5.30 -4.51 25.82
N LEU A 169 5.95 -4.05 26.90
CA LEU A 169 5.25 -3.48 28.06
C LEU A 169 4.56 -2.16 27.69
N SER A 170 5.21 -1.32 26.89
CA SER A 170 4.64 -0.06 26.43
C SER A 170 3.45 -0.30 25.48
N LEU A 171 3.51 -1.33 24.62
CA LEU A 171 2.37 -1.78 23.81
C LEU A 171 1.23 -2.28 24.69
N ALA A 172 1.52 -3.08 25.71
CA ALA A 172 0.50 -3.59 26.62
C ALA A 172 -0.21 -2.48 27.40
N LYS A 173 0.53 -1.44 27.82
CA LYS A 173 -0.04 -0.23 28.44
C LYS A 173 -0.96 0.54 27.49
N TYR A 174 -0.58 0.64 26.21
CA TYR A 174 -1.42 1.27 25.20
C TYR A 174 -2.69 0.46 24.93
N CYS A 175 -2.56 -0.87 24.86
CA CYS A 175 -3.67 -1.79 24.62
C CYS A 175 -4.34 -2.26 25.93
N ALA A 176 -4.24 -1.50 27.01
CA ALA A 176 -4.69 -1.93 28.35
C ALA A 176 -6.18 -2.31 28.39
N LEU A 177 -7.00 -1.66 27.56
CA LEU A 177 -8.44 -1.98 27.43
C LEU A 177 -8.71 -3.40 26.88
N SER A 178 -7.76 -3.98 26.16
CA SER A 178 -7.88 -5.33 25.60
C SER A 178 -7.28 -6.41 26.51
N LEU A 179 -6.57 -6.02 27.57
CA LEU A 179 -5.94 -6.93 28.52
C LEU A 179 -6.80 -7.10 29.78
N PRO A 180 -6.69 -8.24 30.50
CA PRO A 180 -7.33 -8.41 31.79
C PRO A 180 -6.93 -7.30 32.77
N ALA A 181 -7.89 -6.82 33.58
CA ALA A 181 -7.62 -5.84 34.62
C ALA A 181 -6.57 -6.39 35.61
N GLY A 182 -5.48 -5.64 35.81
CA GLY A 182 -4.40 -6.04 36.72
C GLY A 182 -3.51 -7.17 36.18
N TYR A 183 -3.36 -7.29 34.86
CA TYR A 183 -2.37 -8.22 34.28
C TYR A 183 -0.97 -8.00 34.87
N SER A 184 -0.20 -9.09 35.03
CA SER A 184 1.17 -9.03 35.50
C SER A 184 2.13 -8.75 34.35
N GLU A 185 2.94 -7.70 34.49
CA GLU A 185 4.02 -7.37 33.55
C GLU A 185 5.04 -8.53 33.48
N GLU A 186 5.32 -9.18 34.61
CA GLU A 186 6.24 -10.33 34.67
C GLU A 186 5.70 -11.54 33.89
N ALA A 187 4.40 -11.81 33.99
CA ALA A 187 3.74 -12.87 33.23
C ALA A 187 3.81 -12.59 31.72
N LEU A 188 3.55 -11.34 31.31
CA LEU A 188 3.68 -10.91 29.91
C LEU A 188 5.12 -11.07 29.39
N LEU A 189 6.12 -10.66 30.17
CA LEU A 189 7.53 -10.83 29.79
C LEU A 189 7.93 -12.31 29.66
N LYS A 190 7.39 -13.18 30.51
CA LYS A 190 7.62 -14.63 30.41
C LYS A 190 7.00 -15.24 29.16
N GLU A 191 5.77 -14.83 28.82
CA GLU A 191 5.13 -15.20 27.55
C GLU A 191 5.98 -14.68 26.37
N TRP A 192 6.50 -13.45 26.45
CA TRP A 192 7.31 -12.82 25.41
C TRP A 192 8.61 -13.57 25.14
N GLN A 193 9.33 -13.96 26.20
CA GLN A 193 10.52 -14.78 26.07
C GLN A 193 10.22 -16.15 25.43
N SER A 194 9.12 -16.78 25.82
CA SER A 194 8.71 -18.08 25.30
C SER A 194 8.32 -17.99 23.81
N LEU A 195 7.61 -16.93 23.41
CA LEU A 195 7.28 -16.67 22.01
C LEU A 195 8.54 -16.37 21.19
N LYS A 196 9.48 -15.58 21.71
CA LYS A 196 10.78 -15.31 21.05
C LYS A 196 11.54 -16.60 20.77
N ALA A 197 11.62 -17.51 21.74
CA ALA A 197 12.28 -18.80 21.58
C ALA A 197 11.60 -19.68 20.51
N ALA A 198 10.26 -19.63 20.42
CA ALA A 198 9.50 -20.42 19.45
C ALA A 198 9.51 -19.84 18.02
N THR A 199 9.79 -18.54 17.86
CA THR A 199 9.61 -17.82 16.60
C THR A 199 10.86 -17.12 16.08
N GLN A 200 12.00 -17.34 16.74
CA GLN A 200 13.28 -16.81 16.29
C GLN A 200 13.55 -17.19 14.82
N ASN A 201 13.90 -16.21 13.99
CA ASN A 201 14.12 -16.34 12.55
C ASN A 201 12.88 -16.72 11.71
N LEU A 202 11.69 -16.78 12.29
CA LEU A 202 10.45 -16.97 11.54
C LEU A 202 9.88 -15.62 11.09
N PRO A 203 9.16 -15.55 9.95
CA PRO A 203 8.54 -14.32 9.51
C PRO A 203 7.44 -13.87 10.49
N PHE A 204 7.15 -12.56 10.51
CA PHE A 204 6.11 -11.97 11.37
C PHE A 204 4.76 -12.68 11.30
N SER A 205 4.34 -13.12 10.11
CA SER A 205 3.10 -13.88 9.93
C SER A 205 3.06 -15.18 10.75
N MET A 206 4.20 -15.85 10.90
CA MET A 206 4.32 -17.05 11.73
C MET A 206 4.37 -16.71 13.21
N LEU A 207 4.99 -15.60 13.60
CA LEU A 207 4.92 -15.09 14.98
C LEU A 207 3.47 -14.83 15.38
N CYS A 208 2.72 -14.11 14.55
CA CYS A 208 1.30 -13.85 14.78
C CYS A 208 0.51 -15.16 14.88
N LYS A 209 0.75 -16.10 13.96
CA LYS A 209 0.09 -17.41 13.99
C LYS A 209 0.39 -18.17 15.28
N CYS A 210 1.64 -18.21 15.74
CA CYS A 210 2.02 -18.86 16.98
C CYS A 210 1.31 -18.24 18.19
N ALA A 211 1.35 -16.91 18.32
CA ALA A 211 0.68 -16.20 19.42
C ALA A 211 -0.84 -16.42 19.42
N LEU A 212 -1.49 -16.37 18.25
CA LEU A 212 -2.94 -16.48 18.13
C LEU A 212 -3.45 -17.92 18.28
N THR A 213 -2.72 -18.92 17.76
CA THR A 213 -3.13 -20.34 17.83
C THR A 213 -2.83 -20.98 19.18
N GLN A 214 -1.83 -20.50 19.91
CA GLN A 214 -1.43 -21.00 21.21
C GLN A 214 -1.96 -20.12 22.34
N HIS A 215 -3.22 -19.67 22.24
CA HIS A 215 -3.83 -18.74 23.20
C HIS A 215 -3.85 -19.26 24.65
N CYS A 216 -3.85 -20.59 24.87
CA CYS A 216 -3.70 -21.15 26.21
C CYS A 216 -2.29 -21.00 26.79
N GLN A 217 -1.27 -20.97 25.92
CA GLN A 217 0.13 -20.80 26.31
C GLN A 217 0.53 -19.32 26.39
N PHE A 218 -0.11 -18.47 25.59
CA PHE A 218 0.18 -17.05 25.46
C PHE A 218 -1.08 -16.17 25.63
N PRO A 219 -1.81 -16.24 26.76
CA PRO A 219 -3.10 -15.57 26.92
C PRO A 219 -3.03 -14.03 26.89
N LEU A 220 -1.89 -13.42 27.27
CA LEU A 220 -1.72 -11.95 27.21
C LEU A 220 -1.22 -11.53 25.82
N LEU A 221 -0.22 -12.24 25.28
CA LEU A 221 0.32 -11.92 23.96
C LEU A 221 -0.66 -12.19 22.82
N SER A 222 -1.50 -13.22 22.91
CA SER A 222 -2.52 -13.49 21.89
C SER A 222 -3.45 -12.29 21.73
N ARG A 223 -3.88 -11.67 22.84
CA ARG A 223 -4.72 -10.47 22.85
C ARG A 223 -3.97 -9.26 22.33
N LEU A 224 -2.73 -9.06 22.77
CA LEU A 224 -1.90 -7.94 22.31
C LEU A 224 -1.64 -8.02 20.80
N VAL A 225 -1.26 -9.20 20.31
CA VAL A 225 -1.05 -9.48 18.88
C VAL A 225 -2.35 -9.31 18.11
N ALA A 226 -3.49 -9.77 18.63
CA ALA A 226 -4.80 -9.57 18.00
C ALA A 226 -5.10 -8.09 17.77
N VAL A 227 -4.76 -7.21 18.73
CA VAL A 227 -4.89 -5.75 18.56
C VAL A 227 -3.89 -5.25 17.51
N VAL A 228 -2.63 -5.65 17.58
CA VAL A 228 -1.60 -5.19 16.63
C VAL A 228 -1.94 -5.56 15.18
N VAL A 229 -2.42 -6.78 14.93
CA VAL A 229 -2.80 -7.22 13.57
C VAL A 229 -4.10 -6.60 13.08
N SER A 230 -4.91 -6.03 13.97
CA SER A 230 -6.15 -5.33 13.62
C SER A 230 -5.96 -3.83 13.42
N VAL A 231 -4.80 -3.25 13.78
CA VAL A 231 -4.44 -1.88 13.39
C VAL A 231 -4.17 -1.85 11.88
N PRO A 232 -5.00 -1.13 11.09
CA PRO A 232 -4.89 -1.15 9.65
C PRO A 232 -3.69 -0.31 9.19
N ILE A 233 -2.55 -0.98 9.01
CA ILE A 233 -1.46 -0.46 8.17
C ILE A 233 -1.81 -0.67 6.68
N SER A 234 -2.75 -1.57 6.40
CA SER A 234 -3.11 -2.05 5.07
C SER A 234 -4.47 -1.54 4.60
N THR A 235 -4.53 -1.07 3.36
CA THR A 235 -5.79 -0.78 2.63
C THR A 235 -6.55 -2.04 2.18
N SER A 236 -6.00 -3.24 2.41
CA SER A 236 -6.59 -4.50 1.92
C SER A 236 -7.94 -4.83 2.59
N CYS A 237 -8.12 -4.49 3.87
CA CYS A 237 -9.42 -4.62 4.54
C CYS A 237 -10.49 -3.78 3.84
N CYS A 238 -10.16 -2.53 3.47
CA CYS A 238 -11.04 -1.68 2.68
C CYS A 238 -11.24 -2.22 1.27
N ALA A 239 -10.20 -2.74 0.60
CA ALA A 239 -10.29 -3.28 -0.76
C ALA A 239 -11.19 -4.53 -0.85
N ARG A 240 -11.21 -5.40 0.17
CA ARG A 240 -12.19 -6.51 0.26
C ARG A 240 -13.61 -5.98 0.42
N GLY A 241 -13.81 -4.97 1.27
CA GLY A 241 -15.09 -4.28 1.38
C GLY A 241 -15.52 -3.63 0.06
N PHE A 242 -14.62 -2.94 -0.63
CA PHE A 242 -14.89 -2.34 -1.94
C PHE A 242 -15.18 -3.38 -3.03
N LYS A 243 -14.55 -4.57 -2.99
CA LYS A 243 -14.88 -5.68 -3.89
C LYS A 243 -16.25 -6.30 -3.59
N ALA A 244 -16.61 -6.45 -2.32
CA ALA A 244 -17.95 -6.90 -1.91
C ALA A 244 -19.01 -5.87 -2.35
N MET A 245 -18.74 -4.58 -2.12
CA MET A 245 -19.56 -3.47 -2.58
C MET A 245 -19.68 -3.44 -4.10
N SER A 246 -18.59 -3.64 -4.85
CA SER A 246 -18.63 -3.71 -6.30
C SER A 246 -19.42 -4.92 -6.79
N ARG A 247 -19.37 -6.06 -6.09
CA ARG A 247 -20.22 -7.21 -6.42
C ARG A 247 -21.70 -6.88 -6.22
N ILE A 248 -22.07 -6.36 -5.05
CA ILE A 248 -23.45 -5.96 -4.72
C ILE A 248 -24.00 -4.93 -5.72
N ARG A 249 -23.18 -3.93 -6.08
CA ARG A 249 -23.60 -2.82 -6.94
C ARG A 249 -23.61 -3.18 -8.42
N THR A 250 -22.65 -3.97 -8.88
CA THR A 250 -22.36 -4.13 -10.31
C THR A 250 -22.75 -5.52 -10.85
N GLU A 251 -22.55 -6.58 -10.08
CA GLU A 251 -22.89 -7.95 -10.49
C GLU A 251 -24.39 -8.24 -10.27
N GLU A 252 -24.95 -7.82 -9.14
CA GLU A 252 -26.39 -7.98 -8.83
C GLU A 252 -27.28 -6.87 -9.43
N ARG A 253 -26.68 -5.90 -10.14
CA ARG A 253 -27.35 -4.74 -10.79
C ARG A 253 -28.34 -4.00 -9.88
N THR A 254 -28.09 -3.97 -8.58
CA THR A 254 -28.99 -3.32 -7.65
C THR A 254 -28.75 -1.80 -7.66
N LYS A 255 -29.80 -1.01 -7.93
CA LYS A 255 -29.79 0.45 -7.70
C LYS A 255 -30.01 0.71 -6.20
N LEU A 256 -29.05 0.31 -5.38
CA LEU A 256 -29.10 0.61 -3.95
C LEU A 256 -28.68 2.06 -3.72
N SER A 257 -29.39 2.76 -2.84
CA SER A 257 -28.93 4.05 -2.33
C SER A 257 -27.65 3.86 -1.52
N ASN A 258 -26.82 4.90 -1.44
CA ASN A 258 -25.58 4.86 -0.66
C ASN A 258 -25.84 4.53 0.82
N GLU A 259 -27.01 4.90 1.36
CA GLU A 259 -27.42 4.61 2.72
C GLU A 259 -27.68 3.11 2.96
N VAL A 260 -28.43 2.47 2.06
CA VAL A 260 -28.70 1.02 2.15
C VAL A 260 -27.43 0.21 1.93
N LEU A 261 -26.58 0.66 0.99
CA LEU A 261 -25.28 0.06 0.75
C LEU A 261 -24.37 0.17 1.97
N GLY A 262 -24.37 1.31 2.66
CA GLY A 262 -23.64 1.50 3.92
C GLY A 262 -24.12 0.55 5.03
N THR A 263 -25.42 0.39 5.19
CA THR A 263 -26.01 -0.53 6.19
C THR A 263 -25.66 -1.99 5.90
N LEU A 264 -25.71 -2.42 4.63
CA LEU A 264 -25.33 -3.78 4.24
C LEU A 264 -23.85 -4.06 4.50
N MET A 265 -22.99 -3.11 4.16
CA MET A 265 -21.55 -3.21 4.41
C MET A 265 -21.22 -3.30 5.90
N MET A 266 -21.95 -2.56 6.74
CA MET A 266 -21.76 -2.59 8.20
C MET A 266 -22.23 -3.89 8.83
N ASN A 267 -23.35 -4.45 8.37
CA ASN A 267 -23.86 -5.74 8.88
C ASN A 267 -22.96 -6.91 8.46
N ASP A 268 -22.45 -6.89 7.24
CA ASP A 268 -21.56 -7.94 6.73
C ASP A 268 -20.16 -7.88 7.37
N SER A 269 -19.70 -6.70 7.83
CA SER A 269 -18.33 -6.48 8.37
C SER A 269 -17.93 -7.45 9.50
N SER A 270 -18.90 -8.01 10.22
CA SER A 270 -18.68 -9.05 11.23
C SER A 270 -18.08 -10.36 10.66
N GLU A 271 -18.35 -10.69 9.39
CA GLU A 271 -17.73 -11.83 8.70
C GLU A 271 -16.37 -11.49 8.04
N TRP A 272 -16.11 -10.22 7.70
CA TRP A 272 -14.90 -9.82 6.94
C TRP A 272 -13.69 -9.46 7.81
N CYS A 273 -13.93 -9.00 9.04
CA CYS A 273 -12.88 -8.70 10.02
C CYS A 273 -12.57 -9.88 10.95
N GLY A 274 -13.41 -10.91 10.97
CA GLY A 274 -13.30 -12.07 11.86
C GLY A 274 -13.35 -13.39 11.10
N GLY A 275 -12.22 -13.80 10.55
CA GLY A 275 -11.99 -15.20 10.16
C GLY A 275 -11.82 -16.11 11.38
N ALA A 276 -12.76 -16.08 12.31
CA ALA A 276 -12.86 -16.99 13.45
C ALA A 276 -14.35 -17.21 13.73
N ARG A 277 -14.94 -18.19 13.03
CA ARG A 277 -16.31 -18.61 13.31
C ARG A 277 -16.32 -19.61 14.47
N HIS A 278 -17.05 -19.22 15.52
CA HIS A 278 -17.77 -20.01 16.52
C HIS A 278 -17.00 -20.83 17.56
N THR A 279 -16.93 -20.27 18.77
CA THR A 279 -17.59 -20.87 19.95
C THR A 279 -18.31 -19.77 20.73
N HIS A 280 -19.46 -20.14 21.31
CA HIS A 280 -20.51 -19.31 21.89
C HIS A 280 -20.09 -18.31 23.00
N ASP A 281 -20.91 -17.25 23.09
CA ASP A 281 -21.08 -16.23 24.14
C ASP A 281 -19.91 -15.25 24.41
N ASP A 282 -20.20 -13.95 24.18
CA ASP A 282 -19.48 -12.72 24.60
C ASP A 282 -19.10 -11.73 23.46
N SER A 283 -19.63 -11.91 22.25
CA SER A 283 -19.28 -11.04 21.10
C SER A 283 -20.00 -9.68 21.02
N SER A 284 -20.80 -9.27 22.00
CA SER A 284 -21.60 -8.02 21.91
C SER A 284 -20.81 -6.74 22.24
N GLU A 285 -19.61 -6.81 22.82
CA GLU A 285 -18.86 -5.60 23.23
C GLU A 285 -17.80 -5.11 22.23
N TRP A 286 -17.41 -5.91 21.24
CA TRP A 286 -16.25 -5.58 20.39
C TRP A 286 -16.55 -4.65 19.20
N CYS A 287 -17.82 -4.46 18.84
CA CYS A 287 -18.18 -3.72 17.63
C CYS A 287 -18.27 -2.18 17.83
N GLY A 288 -18.11 -1.68 19.06
CA GLY A 288 -18.29 -0.26 19.41
C GLY A 288 -17.09 0.66 19.17
N SER A 289 -15.89 0.13 18.89
CA SER A 289 -14.65 0.92 18.96
C SER A 289 -14.11 1.43 17.60
N CYS A 290 -14.69 1.04 16.47
CA CYS A 290 -14.32 1.59 15.15
C CYS A 290 -15.17 2.82 14.78
N ARG A 291 -15.23 3.80 15.67
CA ARG A 291 -15.87 5.10 15.40
C ARG A 291 -14.78 6.15 15.19
N VAL A 292 -14.34 6.31 13.94
CA VAL A 292 -13.66 7.51 13.40
C VAL A 292 -14.57 8.10 12.34
#